data_AF-A0A6P8ZE41-F1
#
_entry.id   AF-A0A6P8ZE41-F1
#
_cell.length_a   1.000
_cell.length_b   1.000
_cell.length_c   1.000
_cell.angle_alpha   90.00
_cell.angle_beta   90.00
_cell.angle_gamma   90.00
#
_symmetry.space_group_name_H-M   'P 1'
#
loop_
_entity.id
_entity.type
_entity.pdbx_description
1 polymer ?
#
loop_
_entity_poly.entity_id
_entity_poly.type
_entity_poly.pdbx_seq_one_letter_code
_entity_poly.pdbx_strand_id
1 'polypeptide(L)'
;MRFALFTFLALCLLAFVLANPAKDTKKPATNACNRSCGDTYEPVCAKAKNSSKERLISFGSKCVMDNYNCQHADDPFEIKSKGECGGGVSVRLS
;
A
#
# COMPACT_ATOMS: atom_id res chain seq x y z
N MET A 1 -19.79 33.43 44.08
CA MET A 1 -18.38 33.04 43.85
C MET A 1 -18.12 31.55 44.07
N ARG A 2 -18.60 30.92 45.16
CA ARG A 2 -18.44 29.46 45.38
C ARG A 2 -19.08 28.58 44.29
N PHE A 3 -20.31 28.87 43.86
CA PHE A 3 -20.99 28.10 42.79
C PHE A 3 -20.31 28.18 41.42
N ALA A 4 -19.70 29.33 41.09
CA ALA A 4 -18.92 29.50 39.87
C ALA A 4 -17.62 28.67 39.90
N LEU A 5 -16.99 28.55 41.08
CA LEU A 5 -15.82 27.68 41.27
C LEU A 5 -16.16 26.20 41.11
N PHE A 6 -17.29 25.75 41.68
CA PHE A 6 -17.70 24.34 41.58
C PHE A 6 -18.09 23.94 40.16
N THR A 7 -18.75 24.83 39.41
CA THR A 7 -19.12 24.58 38.01
C THR A 7 -17.89 24.55 37.10
N PHE A 8 -16.93 25.44 37.33
CA PHE A 8 -15.66 25.45 36.58
C PHE A 8 -14.83 24.19 36.87
N LEU A 9 -14.77 23.76 38.13
CA LEU A 9 -14.08 22.52 38.53
C LEU A 9 -14.71 21.29 37.89
N ALA A 10 -16.04 21.20 37.87
CA ALA A 10 -16.78 20.10 37.24
C ALA A 10 -16.53 20.05 35.72
N LEU A 11 -16.47 21.21 35.05
CA LEU A 11 -16.17 21.32 33.63
C LEU A 11 -14.75 20.83 33.31
N CYS A 12 -13.76 21.19 34.13
CA CYS A 12 -12.39 20.73 33.99
C CYS A 12 -12.29 19.21 34.15
N LEU A 13 -12.94 18.63 35.17
CA LEU A 13 -12.95 17.18 35.37
C LEU A 13 -13.57 16.42 34.19
N LEU A 14 -14.62 16.96 33.58
CA LEU A 14 -15.24 16.41 32.37
C LEU A 14 -14.28 16.42 31.17
N ALA A 15 -13.48 17.47 31.01
CA ALA A 15 -12.48 17.55 29.94
C ALA A 15 -11.36 16.50 30.09
N PHE A 16 -10.94 16.18 31.32
CA PHE A 16 -9.95 15.13 31.57
C PHE A 16 -10.47 13.72 31.28
N VAL A 17 -11.78 13.45 31.45
CA VAL A 17 -12.38 12.14 31.13
C VAL A 17 -12.50 11.93 29.62
N LEU A 18 -12.71 12.99 28.84
CA LEU A 18 -12.81 12.91 27.38
C LEU A 18 -11.44 12.91 26.69
N ALA A 19 -10.39 13.36 27.37
CA ALA A 19 -9.00 13.27 26.93
C ALA A 19 -8.47 11.84 27.08
N ASN A 20 -9.07 10.87 26.38
CA ASN A 20 -8.41 9.60 26.16
C ASN A 20 -7.20 9.86 25.24
N PRO A 21 -5.97 9.46 25.60
CA PRO A 21 -4.88 9.44 24.65
C PRO A 21 -5.33 8.53 23.51
N ALA A 22 -5.48 9.09 22.30
CA ALA A 22 -5.55 8.27 21.11
C ALA A 22 -4.32 7.37 21.18
N LYS A 23 -4.53 6.06 21.39
CA LYS A 23 -3.44 5.09 21.23
C LYS A 23 -2.93 5.32 19.82
N ASP A 24 -1.77 5.96 19.72
CA ASP A 24 -0.94 5.96 18.54
C ASP A 24 -0.66 4.49 18.26
N THR A 25 -1.57 3.88 17.54
CA THR A 25 -1.33 2.66 16.78
C THR A 25 -0.45 3.11 15.63
N LYS A 26 0.80 3.48 15.95
CA LYS A 26 1.93 3.22 15.07
C LYS A 26 1.99 1.70 14.96
N LYS A 27 1.05 1.14 14.18
CA LYS A 27 1.33 -0.09 13.45
C LYS A 27 2.71 0.16 12.85
N PRO A 28 3.69 -0.74 13.01
CA PRO A 28 4.89 -0.64 12.19
C PRO A 28 4.40 -0.40 10.76
N ALA A 29 5.04 0.48 10.02
CA ALA A 29 4.66 0.80 8.65
C ALA A 29 4.85 -0.44 7.76
N THR A 30 4.00 -1.45 7.92
CA THR A 30 3.98 -2.72 7.20
C THR A 30 3.14 -2.63 5.94
N ASN A 31 2.65 -1.42 5.61
CA ASN A 31 1.75 -1.16 4.48
C ASN A 31 2.41 -0.31 3.38
N ALA A 32 3.72 -0.06 3.44
CA ALA A 32 4.41 0.63 2.35
C ALA A 32 4.87 -0.41 1.33
N CYS A 33 4.21 -0.47 0.17
CA CYS A 33 4.70 -1.23 -0.98
C CYS A 33 6.14 -0.81 -1.30
N ASN A 34 6.98 -1.78 -1.68
CA ASN A 34 8.41 -1.55 -1.84
C ASN A 34 8.67 -0.59 -3.02
N ARG A 35 8.98 0.67 -2.72
CA ARG A 35 9.17 1.70 -3.74
C ARG A 35 10.50 1.64 -4.47
N SER A 36 11.45 0.83 -4.00
CA SER A 36 12.80 0.76 -4.55
C SER A 36 13.11 -0.65 -5.04
N CYS A 37 12.84 -0.88 -6.31
CA CYS A 37 13.41 -1.99 -7.05
C CYS A 37 14.65 -1.44 -7.76
N GLY A 38 15.84 -1.96 -7.42
CA GLY A 38 17.10 -1.46 -7.98
C GLY A 38 17.15 -1.57 -9.51
N ASP A 39 18.26 -1.13 -10.10
CA ASP A 39 18.38 -0.97 -11.55
C ASP A 39 18.65 -2.27 -12.32
N THR A 40 18.69 -3.42 -11.63
CA THR A 40 18.90 -4.72 -12.26
C THR A 40 17.70 -5.10 -13.11
N TYR A 41 17.93 -5.16 -14.41
CA TYR A 41 16.92 -5.53 -15.39
C TYR A 41 16.88 -7.06 -15.60
N GLU A 42 15.93 -7.71 -14.95
CA GLU A 42 15.64 -9.15 -15.05
C GLU A 42 14.16 -9.34 -15.42
N PRO A 43 13.81 -9.11 -16.70
CA PRO A 43 12.41 -8.94 -17.07
C PRO A 43 11.60 -10.22 -16.87
N VAL A 44 10.32 -10.03 -16.53
CA VAL A 44 9.34 -11.09 -16.40
C VAL A 44 8.09 -10.75 -17.21
N CYS A 45 7.59 -11.74 -17.93
CA CYS A 45 6.33 -11.63 -18.63
C CYS A 45 5.24 -12.06 -17.67
N ALA A 46 4.31 -11.16 -17.39
CA ALA A 46 3.23 -11.43 -16.46
C ALA A 46 1.88 -11.29 -17.16
N LYS A 47 0.91 -12.08 -16.69
CA LYS A 47 -0.47 -12.07 -17.15
C LYS A 47 -1.40 -11.62 -16.02
N ALA A 48 -2.46 -10.89 -16.35
CA ALA A 48 -3.46 -10.49 -15.37
C ALA A 48 -4.16 -11.73 -14.78
N LYS A 49 -4.28 -11.80 -13.46
CA LYS A 49 -4.84 -12.97 -12.76
C LYS A 49 -6.37 -13.02 -12.85
N ASN A 50 -7.03 -11.86 -12.80
CA ASN A 50 -8.48 -11.74 -12.68
C ASN A 50 -9.18 -11.36 -13.99
N SER A 51 -8.48 -11.42 -15.13
CA SER A 51 -9.01 -10.99 -16.43
C SER A 51 -9.41 -12.18 -17.29
N SER A 52 -10.64 -12.19 -17.81
CA SER A 52 -11.11 -13.20 -18.78
C SER A 52 -10.40 -13.10 -20.14
N LYS A 53 -9.81 -11.95 -20.45
CA LYS A 53 -8.95 -11.76 -21.63
C LYS A 53 -7.49 -11.84 -21.22
N GLU A 54 -6.67 -12.49 -22.03
CA GLU A 54 -5.23 -12.53 -21.83
C GLU A 54 -4.65 -11.12 -21.96
N ARG A 55 -4.29 -10.53 -20.82
CA ARG A 55 -3.61 -9.24 -20.76
C ARG A 55 -2.19 -9.48 -20.27
N LEU A 56 -1.22 -9.21 -21.14
CA LEU A 56 0.20 -9.42 -20.89
C LEU A 56 0.89 -8.07 -20.68
N ILE A 57 1.77 -8.03 -19.69
CA ILE A 57 2.68 -6.92 -19.43
C ILE A 57 4.06 -7.50 -19.11
N SER A 58 5.10 -6.86 -19.64
CA SER A 58 6.47 -7.12 -19.20
C SER A 58 6.78 -6.25 -18.00
N PHE A 59 7.34 -6.83 -16.94
CA PHE A 59 7.90 -6.09 -15.81
C PHE A 59 9.41 -6.17 -15.87
N GLY A 60 10.13 -5.08 -15.59
CA GLY A 60 11.58 -5.01 -15.64
C GLY A 60 12.28 -5.89 -14.60
N SER A 61 11.57 -6.25 -13.52
CA SER A 61 11.98 -7.30 -12.60
C SER A 61 10.78 -7.86 -11.83
N LYS A 62 10.99 -9.00 -11.13
CA LYS A 62 10.00 -9.53 -10.20
C LYS A 62 9.64 -8.53 -9.09
N CYS A 63 10.61 -7.74 -8.62
CA CYS A 63 10.37 -6.72 -7.61
C CYS A 63 9.34 -5.69 -8.09
N VAL A 64 9.48 -5.22 -9.33
CA VAL A 64 8.57 -4.22 -9.91
C VAL A 64 7.16 -4.79 -10.02
N MET A 65 7.02 -6.05 -10.44
CA MET A 65 5.72 -6.74 -10.48
C MET A 65 5.11 -6.86 -9.08
N ASP A 66 5.88 -7.29 -8.08
CA ASP A 66 5.39 -7.44 -6.70
C ASP A 66 4.98 -6.07 -6.11
N ASN A 67 5.75 -5.01 -6.41
CA ASN A 67 5.41 -3.64 -6.01
C ASN A 67 4.13 -3.15 -6.69
N TYR A 68 3.96 -3.42 -7.99
CA TYR A 68 2.73 -3.13 -8.72
C TYR A 68 1.55 -3.87 -8.09
N ASN A 69 1.66 -5.17 -7.84
CA ASN A 69 0.60 -5.99 -7.23
C ASN A 69 0.25 -5.50 -5.82
N CYS A 70 1.23 -5.01 -5.07
CA CYS A 70 0.98 -4.40 -3.77
C CYS A 70 0.16 -3.11 -3.88
N GLN A 71 0.43 -2.28 -4.89
CA GLN A 71 -0.30 -1.02 -5.13
C GLN A 71 -1.67 -1.24 -5.79
N HIS A 72 -1.84 -2.33 -6.54
CA HIS A 72 -3.01 -2.66 -7.36
C HIS A 72 -3.53 -4.05 -6.99
N ALA A 73 -3.98 -4.21 -5.74
CA ALA A 73 -4.42 -5.50 -5.21
C ALA A 73 -5.70 -6.05 -5.89
N ASP A 74 -6.48 -5.19 -6.53
CA ASP A 74 -7.69 -5.50 -7.28
C ASP A 74 -7.42 -6.10 -8.67
N ASP A 75 -6.28 -5.76 -9.28
CA ASP A 75 -5.88 -6.21 -10.62
C ASP A 75 -4.42 -6.72 -10.66
N PRO A 76 -4.12 -7.81 -9.93
CA PRO A 76 -2.77 -8.33 -9.82
C PRO A 76 -2.34 -9.12 -11.08
N PHE A 77 -1.03 -9.15 -11.29
CA PHE A 77 -0.37 -9.93 -12.32
C PHE A 77 0.38 -11.12 -11.74
N GLU A 78 0.41 -12.23 -12.47
CA GLU A 78 1.22 -13.41 -12.15
C GLU A 78 2.22 -13.71 -13.27
N ILE A 79 3.39 -14.24 -12.90
CA ILE A 79 4.45 -14.56 -13.86
C ILE A 79 3.97 -15.68 -14.79
N LYS A 80 4.00 -15.41 -16.10
CA LYS A 80 3.74 -16.38 -17.16
C LYS A 80 5.05 -17.01 -17.66
N SER A 81 6.10 -16.19 -17.86
CA SER A 81 7.42 -16.67 -18.29
C SER A 81 8.54 -15.73 -17.85
N LYS A 82 9.78 -16.23 -17.83
CA LYS A 82 10.98 -15.40 -17.69
C LYS A 82 11.23 -14.64 -19.01
N GLY A 83 11.77 -13.42 -18.93
CA GLY A 83 11.95 -12.54 -20.08
C GLY A 83 10.75 -11.64 -20.33
N GLU A 84 10.87 -10.70 -21.27
CA GLU A 84 9.76 -9.87 -21.72
C GLU A 84 8.70 -10.72 -22.47
N CYS A 85 7.43 -10.30 -22.46
CA CYS A 85 6.47 -10.93 -23.37
C CYS A 85 6.74 -10.50 -24.82
N GLY A 86 6.51 -11.42 -25.76
CA GLY A 86 6.55 -11.10 -27.18
C GLY A 86 5.37 -10.24 -27.65
N GLY A 87 5.44 -9.73 -28.88
CA GLY A 87 4.31 -9.07 -29.54
C GLY A 87 4.14 -7.57 -29.24
N GLY A 88 5.17 -6.89 -28.71
CA GLY A 88 5.13 -5.44 -28.50
C GLY A 88 4.27 -4.99 -27.31
N VAL A 89 4.15 -5.83 -26.28
CA VAL A 89 3.50 -5.45 -25.03
C VAL A 89 4.27 -4.35 -24.31
N SER A 90 3.58 -3.60 -23.45
CA SER A 90 4.22 -2.58 -22.62
C SER A 90 5.17 -3.20 -21.59
N VAL A 91 6.25 -2.47 -21.33
CA VAL A 91 7.26 -2.80 -20.31
C VAL A 91 7.16 -1.81 -19.17
N ARG A 92 7.09 -2.31 -17.94
CA ARG A 92 7.02 -1.50 -16.73
C ARG A 92 8.29 -1.69 -15.90
N LEU A 93 9.03 -0.61 -15.70
CA LEU A 93 10.32 -0.61 -15.00
C LEU A 93 10.22 -0.16 -13.53
N SER A 94 9.07 0.38 -13.09
CA SER A 94 8.83 0.87 -11.73
C SER A 94 7.38 0.77 -11.28
#